data_AF-A0A351J5N2-F1
#
_entry.id   AF-A0A351J5N2-F1
#
_cell.length_a   1.000
_cell.length_b   1.000
_cell.length_c   1.000
_cell.angle_alpha   90.00
_cell.angle_beta   90.00
_cell.angle_gamma   90.00
#
_symmetry.space_group_name_H-M   'P 1'
#
loop_
_entity.id
_entity.type
_entity.pdbx_description
1 polymer ?
#
loop_
_entity_poly.entity_id
_entity_poly.type
_entity_poly.pdbx_seq_one_letter_code
_entity_poly.pdbx_strand_id
1 'polypeptide(L)'
;MYDSILYGNGLSIRILNELSQLPENKASTRIINMNDFVSDLITMPIHKRSYRDFMKAYINIGCSNYRRGRDEIESAHEKSKQILSKYLNDINSIGFERFISKYLFKNKEVIEQRHFLCLIYNYWYHCLEKEVLQIESSKSVLSEYSRCIKQLLNSTMAGTIFTVNFDKLLDNELSTNHIHGKFVTPHSNFEQLIAYHYEEGDKFEWNYLFGAGGMEKLCRITEISKRQCPNYDLAFFFDEKLALGHLLIFGVAFSATEYMKELHNVTSKYDNTFYINCVDGHIVSRLVALKRNGGLSKMTITYYCEADLVNYQSLFRDAGLSGIVEYKHCSVVIP
;
A
#
# COMPACT_ATOMS: atom_id res chain seq x y z
N MET A 1 -14.84 1.84 22.01
CA MET A 1 -15.15 2.37 20.66
C MET A 1 -14.08 3.36 20.29
N TYR A 2 -13.83 3.53 19.00
CA TYR A 2 -12.80 4.40 18.44
C TYR A 2 -13.44 5.56 17.69
N ASP A 3 -12.81 6.73 17.69
CA ASP A 3 -13.31 7.90 16.95
C ASP A 3 -12.82 7.89 15.49
N SER A 4 -11.71 7.19 15.23
CA SER A 4 -11.15 7.04 13.89
C SER A 4 -10.44 5.68 13.73
N ILE A 5 -10.32 5.22 12.49
CA ILE A 5 -9.58 4.02 12.13
C ILE A 5 -8.59 4.35 11.02
N LEU A 6 -7.36 3.86 11.12
CA LEU A 6 -6.40 3.75 10.04
C LEU A 6 -6.13 2.28 9.78
N TYR A 7 -6.48 1.76 8.62
CA TYR A 7 -6.20 0.36 8.28
C TYR A 7 -5.16 0.20 7.18
N GLY A 8 -4.56 -0.99 7.12
CA GLY A 8 -3.56 -1.35 6.12
C GLY A 8 -3.69 -2.77 5.61
N ASN A 9 -2.65 -3.26 4.94
CA ASN A 9 -2.68 -4.48 4.15
C ASN A 9 -2.99 -5.74 4.99
N GLY A 10 -2.73 -5.71 6.30
CA GLY A 10 -3.12 -6.80 7.19
C GLY A 10 -4.64 -7.04 7.26
N LEU A 11 -5.47 -6.01 6.99
CA LEU A 11 -6.91 -6.19 6.82
C LEU A 11 -7.22 -6.82 5.45
N SER A 12 -6.63 -6.32 4.37
CA SER A 12 -6.81 -6.87 3.02
C SER A 12 -6.39 -8.33 2.95
N ILE A 13 -5.24 -8.70 3.50
CA ILE A 13 -4.77 -10.09 3.59
C ILE A 13 -5.80 -10.96 4.29
N ARG A 14 -6.37 -10.48 5.40
CA ARG A 14 -7.36 -11.24 6.16
C ARG A 14 -8.64 -11.46 5.35
N ILE A 15 -9.17 -10.40 4.72
CA ILE A 15 -10.34 -10.48 3.83
C ILE A 15 -10.05 -11.46 2.69
N LEU A 16 -8.92 -11.31 2.01
CA LEU A 16 -8.51 -12.17 0.90
C LEU A 16 -8.37 -13.63 1.33
N ASN A 17 -7.81 -13.89 2.52
CA ASN A 17 -7.73 -15.24 3.06
C ASN A 17 -9.11 -15.86 3.24
N GLU A 18 -10.08 -15.11 3.76
CA GLU A 18 -11.46 -15.60 3.90
C GLU A 18 -12.14 -15.83 2.54
N LEU A 19 -11.97 -14.90 1.60
CA LEU A 19 -12.44 -15.06 0.22
C LEU A 19 -11.85 -16.32 -0.44
N SER A 20 -10.59 -16.66 -0.13
CA SER A 20 -9.94 -17.86 -0.68
C SER A 20 -10.57 -19.18 -0.23
N GLN A 21 -11.29 -19.18 0.91
CA GLN A 21 -11.96 -20.35 1.46
C GLN A 21 -13.35 -20.58 0.85
N LEU A 22 -13.90 -19.60 0.13
CA LEU A 22 -15.20 -19.73 -0.52
C LEU A 22 -15.13 -20.78 -1.65
N PRO A 23 -16.05 -21.75 -1.72
CA PRO A 23 -16.08 -22.78 -2.75
C PRO A 23 -16.03 -22.22 -4.19
N GLU A 24 -16.74 -21.13 -4.43
CA GLU A 24 -16.84 -20.44 -5.73
C GLU A 24 -15.49 -19.82 -6.16
N ASN A 25 -14.63 -19.49 -5.20
CA ASN A 25 -13.33 -18.86 -5.42
C ASN A 25 -12.18 -19.86 -5.58
N LYS A 26 -12.42 -21.17 -5.47
CA LYS A 26 -11.36 -22.21 -5.57
C LYS A 26 -10.59 -22.17 -6.89
N ALA A 27 -11.24 -21.79 -7.99
CA ALA A 27 -10.59 -21.64 -9.28
C ALA A 27 -9.71 -20.36 -9.35
N SER A 28 -10.04 -19.36 -8.54
CA SER A 28 -9.41 -18.03 -8.54
C SER A 28 -8.43 -17.85 -7.37
N THR A 29 -8.13 -18.89 -6.58
CA THR A 29 -7.22 -18.81 -5.43
C THR A 29 -5.85 -18.23 -5.79
N ARG A 30 -5.36 -18.47 -7.02
CA ARG A 30 -4.10 -17.89 -7.51
C ARG A 30 -4.16 -16.38 -7.74
N ILE A 31 -5.34 -15.82 -8.02
CA ILE A 31 -5.55 -14.37 -8.13
C ILE A 31 -5.67 -13.78 -6.73
N ILE A 32 -6.32 -14.49 -5.81
CA ILE A 32 -6.49 -14.02 -4.43
C ILE A 32 -5.13 -13.92 -3.71
N ASN A 33 -4.22 -14.87 -3.94
CA ASN A 33 -2.86 -14.77 -3.44
C ASN A 33 -2.00 -13.87 -4.34
N MET A 34 -1.77 -12.65 -3.88
CA MET A 34 -0.97 -11.65 -4.60
C MET A 34 0.47 -12.12 -4.91
N ASN A 35 1.13 -12.84 -4.00
CA ASN A 35 2.49 -13.34 -4.24
C ASN A 35 2.52 -14.39 -5.34
N ASP A 36 1.53 -15.30 -5.35
CA ASP A 36 1.38 -16.30 -6.41
C ASP A 36 1.10 -15.61 -7.75
N PHE A 37 0.19 -14.63 -7.76
CA PHE A 37 -0.13 -13.86 -8.97
C PHE A 37 1.09 -13.13 -9.55
N VAL A 38 1.84 -12.42 -8.70
CA VAL A 38 3.06 -11.70 -9.11
C VAL A 38 4.11 -12.67 -9.64
N SER A 39 4.33 -13.79 -8.94
CA SER A 39 5.30 -14.82 -9.34
C SER A 39 4.92 -15.49 -10.66
N ASP A 40 3.64 -15.86 -10.81
CA ASP A 40 3.10 -16.43 -12.03
C ASP A 40 3.29 -15.46 -13.19
N LEU A 41 2.94 -14.19 -13.04
CA LEU A 41 3.03 -13.21 -14.13
C LEU A 41 4.49 -12.90 -14.54
N ILE A 42 5.40 -12.79 -13.57
CA ILE A 42 6.83 -12.57 -13.83
C ILE A 42 7.45 -13.75 -14.58
N THR A 43 7.07 -14.98 -14.24
CA THR A 43 7.61 -16.20 -14.86
C THR A 43 6.83 -16.66 -16.09
N MET A 44 5.66 -16.07 -16.36
CA MET A 44 4.78 -16.50 -17.44
C MET A 44 5.43 -16.33 -18.81
N PRO A 45 5.40 -17.35 -19.68
CA PRO A 45 5.82 -17.19 -21.07
C PRO A 45 4.95 -16.18 -21.82
N ILE A 46 5.56 -15.34 -22.65
CA ILE A 46 4.88 -14.22 -23.32
C ILE A 46 3.69 -14.61 -24.21
N HIS A 47 3.68 -15.84 -24.72
CA HIS A 47 2.62 -16.34 -25.60
C HIS A 47 1.36 -16.81 -24.84
N LYS A 48 1.44 -16.98 -23.52
CA LYS A 48 0.29 -17.38 -22.70
C LYS A 48 -0.80 -16.31 -22.75
N ARG A 49 -2.05 -16.76 -22.77
CA ARG A 49 -3.22 -15.86 -22.89
C ARG A 49 -3.24 -14.80 -21.78
N SER A 50 -3.06 -15.20 -20.52
CA SER A 50 -3.10 -14.28 -19.39
C SER A 50 -2.00 -13.21 -19.47
N TYR A 51 -0.78 -13.57 -19.88
CA TYR A 51 0.26 -12.57 -20.12
C TYR A 51 -0.09 -11.64 -21.29
N ARG A 52 -0.64 -12.17 -22.39
CA ARG A 52 -1.10 -11.33 -23.50
C ARG A 52 -2.23 -10.39 -23.07
N ASP A 53 -3.09 -10.80 -22.15
CA ASP A 53 -4.17 -9.96 -21.62
C ASP A 53 -3.64 -8.87 -20.68
N PHE A 54 -2.64 -9.17 -19.84
CA PHE A 54 -1.83 -8.17 -19.13
C PHE A 54 -1.20 -7.18 -20.12
N MET A 55 -0.52 -7.68 -21.14
CA MET A 55 0.11 -6.85 -22.15
C MET A 55 -0.90 -6.00 -22.92
N LYS A 56 -2.10 -6.48 -23.25
CA LYS A 56 -3.14 -5.63 -23.87
C LYS A 56 -3.54 -4.46 -22.96
N ALA A 57 -3.57 -4.69 -21.65
CA ALA A 57 -3.89 -3.65 -20.66
C ALA A 57 -2.76 -2.62 -20.49
N TYR A 58 -1.54 -2.84 -21.00
CA TYR A 58 -0.38 -1.95 -20.80
C TYR A 58 0.48 -1.65 -22.04
N ILE A 59 0.28 -2.32 -23.18
CA ILE A 59 0.95 -2.08 -24.48
C ILE A 59 0.11 -1.15 -25.36
N ASN A 60 -1.22 -1.33 -25.38
CA ASN A 60 -2.09 -0.59 -26.32
C ASN A 60 -2.21 0.89 -25.99
N ILE A 61 -1.45 1.38 -25.01
CA ILE A 61 -1.72 2.64 -24.38
C ILE A 61 -0.46 3.47 -24.30
N GLY A 62 -0.49 4.58 -25.05
CA GLY A 62 0.48 5.65 -24.90
C GLY A 62 1.37 5.89 -26.12
N CYS A 63 1.00 5.43 -27.32
CA CYS A 63 1.66 5.83 -28.57
C CYS A 63 1.57 7.34 -28.89
N SER A 64 1.10 8.19 -27.98
CA SER A 64 1.20 9.63 -28.17
C SER A 64 2.50 10.21 -27.61
N ASN A 65 3.10 9.68 -26.53
CA ASN A 65 4.31 10.29 -25.93
C ASN A 65 5.40 9.34 -25.42
N TYR A 66 5.16 8.03 -25.21
CA TYR A 66 6.26 7.06 -25.11
C TYR A 66 6.66 6.67 -26.53
N ARG A 67 7.76 7.23 -27.05
CA ARG A 67 8.29 7.02 -28.42
C ARG A 67 8.73 5.58 -28.75
N ARG A 68 8.31 4.61 -27.94
CA ARG A 68 8.73 3.21 -28.04
C ARG A 68 7.68 2.44 -28.82
N GLY A 69 8.10 1.80 -29.91
CA GLY A 69 7.23 0.86 -30.62
C GLY A 69 6.78 -0.28 -29.70
N ARG A 70 5.69 -0.96 -30.07
CA ARG A 70 5.19 -2.15 -29.35
C ARG A 70 6.32 -3.13 -29.00
N ASP A 71 7.21 -3.39 -29.94
CA ASP A 71 8.33 -4.33 -29.78
C ASP A 71 9.33 -3.88 -28.70
N GLU A 72 9.53 -2.57 -28.54
CA GLU A 72 10.40 -2.02 -27.49
C GLU A 72 9.76 -2.14 -26.10
N ILE A 73 8.44 -1.98 -25.99
CA ILE A 73 7.70 -2.19 -24.74
C ILE A 73 7.73 -3.67 -24.36
N GLU A 74 7.46 -4.56 -25.32
CA GLU A 74 7.54 -6.01 -25.12
C GLU A 74 8.96 -6.42 -24.68
N SER A 75 10.00 -5.88 -25.32
CA SER A 75 11.40 -6.11 -24.94
C SER A 75 11.72 -5.58 -23.54
N ALA A 76 11.24 -4.39 -23.20
CA ALA A 76 11.44 -3.80 -21.86
C ALA A 76 10.79 -4.66 -20.77
N HIS A 77 9.55 -5.10 -20.98
CA HIS A 77 8.84 -5.97 -20.03
C HIS A 77 9.52 -7.33 -19.89
N GLU A 78 10.00 -7.92 -20.98
CA GLU A 78 10.75 -9.18 -20.91
C GLU A 78 12.07 -9.03 -20.15
N LYS A 79 12.78 -7.92 -20.36
CA LYS A 79 13.97 -7.57 -19.55
C LYS A 79 13.61 -7.41 -18.07
N SER A 80 12.51 -6.70 -17.75
CA SER A 80 12.02 -6.57 -16.37
C SER A 80 11.74 -7.93 -15.74
N LYS A 81 11.08 -8.84 -16.45
CA LYS A 81 10.80 -10.21 -15.98
C LYS A 81 12.09 -10.99 -15.72
N GLN A 82 13.06 -10.93 -16.62
CA GLN A 82 14.34 -11.62 -16.45
C GLN A 82 15.13 -11.13 -15.23
N ILE A 83 15.10 -9.82 -14.97
CA ILE A 83 15.72 -9.23 -13.78
C ILE A 83 14.95 -9.68 -12.53
N LEU A 84 13.64 -9.42 -12.48
CA LEU A 84 12.80 -9.67 -11.31
C LEU A 84 12.70 -11.14 -10.93
N SER A 85 12.76 -12.06 -11.91
CA SER A 85 12.76 -13.50 -11.67
C SER A 85 13.90 -13.95 -10.73
N LYS A 86 15.04 -13.26 -10.77
CA LYS A 86 16.19 -13.52 -9.88
C LYS A 86 15.94 -13.12 -8.42
N TYR A 87 14.92 -12.31 -8.19
CA TYR A 87 14.60 -11.71 -6.89
C TYR A 87 13.21 -12.11 -6.35
N LEU A 88 12.51 -13.06 -6.98
CA LEU A 88 11.17 -13.48 -6.56
C LEU A 88 11.09 -13.91 -5.10
N ASN A 89 12.09 -14.66 -4.62
CA ASN A 89 12.15 -15.07 -3.22
C ASN A 89 12.21 -13.87 -2.26
N ASP A 90 12.95 -12.83 -2.62
CA ASP A 90 13.00 -11.60 -1.83
C ASP A 90 11.64 -10.88 -1.88
N ILE A 91 11.08 -10.67 -3.08
CA ILE A 91 9.78 -10.01 -3.26
C ILE A 91 8.69 -10.71 -2.43
N ASN A 92 8.64 -12.03 -2.48
CA ASN A 92 7.64 -12.83 -1.76
C ASN A 92 7.86 -12.86 -0.24
N SER A 93 9.11 -12.78 0.22
CA SER A 93 9.43 -12.89 1.65
C SER A 93 9.30 -11.57 2.41
N ILE A 94 9.70 -10.44 1.80
CA ILE A 94 9.67 -9.13 2.46
C ILE A 94 8.60 -8.19 1.91
N GLY A 95 7.98 -8.51 0.76
CA GLY A 95 7.00 -7.66 0.11
C GLY A 95 7.62 -6.52 -0.71
N PHE A 96 6.84 -5.96 -1.64
CA PHE A 96 7.33 -5.02 -2.65
C PHE A 96 7.99 -3.75 -2.10
N GLU A 97 7.36 -3.07 -1.13
CA GLU A 97 7.92 -1.81 -0.60
C GLU A 97 9.25 -2.03 0.14
N ARG A 98 9.35 -3.10 0.94
CA ARG A 98 10.61 -3.47 1.61
C ARG A 98 11.64 -3.97 0.61
N PHE A 99 11.22 -4.67 -0.45
CA PHE A 99 12.10 -5.05 -1.55
C PHE A 99 12.71 -3.82 -2.24
N ILE A 100 11.89 -2.83 -2.62
CA ILE A 100 12.38 -1.58 -3.20
C ILE A 100 13.29 -0.84 -2.21
N SER A 101 12.91 -0.79 -0.93
CA SER A 101 13.75 -0.25 0.14
C SER A 101 15.12 -0.92 0.19
N LYS A 102 15.18 -2.26 0.21
CA LYS A 102 16.43 -3.06 0.27
C LYS A 102 17.41 -2.71 -0.85
N TYR A 103 16.90 -2.50 -2.06
CA TYR A 103 17.73 -2.32 -3.25
C TYR A 103 17.98 -0.86 -3.63
N LEU A 104 17.31 0.11 -3.00
CA LEU A 104 17.33 1.55 -3.35
C LEU A 104 18.73 2.16 -3.56
N PHE A 105 19.73 1.72 -2.79
CA PHE A 105 21.11 2.19 -2.90
C PHE A 105 22.10 1.09 -3.29
N LYS A 106 21.62 -0.14 -3.48
CA LYS A 106 22.48 -1.32 -3.73
C LYS A 106 22.47 -1.74 -5.18
N ASN A 107 21.35 -1.58 -5.90
CA ASN A 107 21.24 -2.03 -7.28
C ASN A 107 20.27 -1.17 -8.10
N LYS A 108 20.82 -0.26 -8.91
CA LYS A 108 20.04 0.62 -9.78
C LYS A 108 19.17 -0.14 -10.79
N GLU A 109 19.71 -1.21 -11.38
CA GLU A 109 19.00 -2.01 -12.39
C GLU A 109 17.73 -2.66 -11.81
N VAL A 110 17.75 -3.07 -10.54
CA VAL A 110 16.59 -3.64 -9.85
C VAL A 110 15.52 -2.57 -9.58
N ILE A 111 15.92 -1.38 -9.11
CA ILE A 111 14.99 -0.28 -8.79
C ILE A 111 14.26 0.20 -10.03
N GLU A 112 14.92 0.22 -11.18
CA GLU A 112 14.30 0.62 -12.45
C GLU A 112 13.10 -0.27 -12.82
N GLN A 113 13.03 -1.50 -12.28
CA GLN A 113 11.91 -2.43 -12.50
C GLN A 113 10.69 -2.14 -11.63
N ARG A 114 10.74 -1.17 -10.71
CA ARG A 114 9.61 -0.81 -9.84
C ARG A 114 8.35 -0.46 -10.64
N HIS A 115 8.51 0.18 -11.80
CA HIS A 115 7.38 0.58 -12.62
C HIS A 115 6.63 -0.63 -13.16
N PHE A 116 7.36 -1.68 -13.56
CA PHE A 116 6.76 -2.93 -13.98
C PHE A 116 5.99 -3.59 -12.82
N LEU A 117 6.54 -3.60 -11.60
CA LEU A 117 5.83 -4.10 -10.43
C LEU A 117 4.57 -3.28 -10.12
N CYS A 118 4.62 -1.94 -10.17
CA CYS A 118 3.41 -1.10 -10.03
C CYS A 118 2.28 -1.52 -10.99
N LEU A 119 2.62 -1.81 -12.26
CA LEU A 119 1.67 -2.30 -13.25
C LEU A 119 1.09 -3.66 -12.87
N ILE A 120 1.94 -4.61 -12.45
CA ILE A 120 1.48 -5.95 -12.02
C ILE A 120 0.50 -5.83 -10.86
N TYR A 121 0.78 -4.99 -9.86
CA TYR A 121 -0.07 -4.84 -8.68
C TYR A 121 -1.44 -4.22 -9.00
N ASN A 122 -1.48 -3.21 -9.87
CA ASN A 122 -2.76 -2.67 -10.31
C ASN A 122 -3.53 -3.68 -11.20
N TYR A 123 -2.83 -4.42 -12.05
CA TYR A 123 -3.45 -5.49 -12.85
C TYR A 123 -4.01 -6.62 -12.00
N TRP A 124 -3.29 -7.02 -10.95
CA TRP A 124 -3.74 -7.97 -9.95
C TRP A 124 -5.09 -7.54 -9.37
N TYR A 125 -5.18 -6.28 -8.94
CA TYR A 125 -6.42 -5.75 -8.37
C TYR A 125 -7.57 -5.72 -9.40
N HIS A 126 -7.29 -5.36 -10.65
CA HIS A 126 -8.27 -5.43 -11.75
C HIS A 126 -8.78 -6.86 -12.01
N CYS A 127 -7.91 -7.87 -11.95
CA CYS A 127 -8.30 -9.28 -12.04
C CYS A 127 -9.15 -9.70 -10.83
N LEU A 128 -8.75 -9.30 -9.63
CA LEU A 128 -9.50 -9.56 -8.40
C LEU A 128 -10.93 -8.98 -8.49
N GLU A 129 -11.07 -7.72 -8.91
CA GLU A 129 -12.37 -7.06 -9.09
C GLU A 129 -13.27 -7.79 -10.07
N LYS A 130 -12.71 -8.30 -11.17
CA LYS A 130 -13.49 -8.97 -12.22
C LYS A 130 -13.86 -10.40 -11.90
N GLU A 131 -12.96 -11.14 -11.27
CA GLU A 131 -13.07 -12.60 -11.15
C GLU A 131 -13.48 -13.06 -9.76
N VAL A 132 -13.31 -12.22 -8.73
CA VAL A 132 -13.57 -12.59 -7.32
C VAL A 132 -14.63 -11.69 -6.71
N LEU A 133 -14.49 -10.37 -6.82
CA LEU A 133 -15.33 -9.42 -6.07
C LEU A 133 -16.75 -9.24 -6.64
N GLN A 134 -17.02 -9.74 -7.86
CA GLN A 134 -18.38 -9.75 -8.41
C GLN A 134 -19.26 -10.86 -7.84
N ILE A 135 -18.66 -11.86 -7.19
CA ILE A 135 -19.38 -13.02 -6.63
C ILE A 135 -20.14 -12.60 -5.36
N GLU A 136 -21.39 -13.02 -5.25
CA GLU A 136 -22.29 -12.58 -4.17
C GLU A 136 -21.82 -12.98 -2.76
N SER A 137 -21.25 -14.18 -2.63
CA SER A 137 -20.64 -14.63 -1.37
C SER A 137 -19.42 -13.78 -1.00
N SER A 138 -18.62 -13.35 -1.99
CA SER A 138 -17.52 -12.42 -1.76
C SER A 138 -18.01 -11.04 -1.27
N LYS A 139 -19.09 -10.50 -1.86
CA LYS A 139 -19.71 -9.26 -1.39
C LYS A 139 -20.21 -9.39 0.06
N SER A 140 -20.81 -10.53 0.40
CA SER A 140 -21.30 -10.80 1.76
C SER A 140 -20.17 -10.73 2.80
N VAL A 141 -19.01 -11.31 2.49
CA VAL A 141 -17.80 -11.20 3.33
C VAL A 141 -17.38 -9.73 3.48
N LEU A 142 -17.31 -8.97 2.40
CA LEU A 142 -16.94 -7.54 2.45
C LEU A 142 -17.92 -6.71 3.30
N SER A 143 -19.23 -6.96 3.16
CA SER A 143 -20.26 -6.30 3.96
C SER A 143 -20.14 -6.68 5.45
N GLU A 144 -19.78 -7.92 5.78
CA GLU A 144 -19.53 -8.34 7.15
C GLU A 144 -18.33 -7.62 7.77
N TYR A 145 -17.17 -7.56 7.10
CA TYR A 145 -16.02 -6.79 7.59
C TYR A 145 -16.35 -5.31 7.75
N SER A 146 -17.09 -4.74 6.79
CA SER A 146 -17.54 -3.35 6.86
C SER A 146 -18.45 -3.10 8.06
N ARG A 147 -19.36 -4.03 8.36
CA ARG A 147 -20.21 -3.98 9.56
C ARG A 147 -19.38 -4.04 10.84
N CYS A 148 -18.40 -4.95 10.91
CA CYS A 148 -17.50 -5.05 12.06
C CYS A 148 -16.73 -3.74 12.28
N ILE A 149 -16.20 -3.12 11.22
CA ILE A 149 -15.51 -1.82 11.29
C ILE A 149 -16.45 -0.72 11.78
N LYS A 150 -17.68 -0.64 11.24
CA LYS A 150 -18.70 0.32 11.69
C LYS A 150 -19.03 0.17 13.18
N GLN A 151 -19.07 -1.07 13.69
CA GLN A 151 -19.33 -1.35 15.11
C GLN A 151 -18.16 -0.97 16.04
N LEU A 152 -16.94 -0.89 15.52
CA LEU A 152 -15.78 -0.42 16.28
C LEU A 152 -15.78 1.10 16.43
N LEU A 153 -16.38 1.81 15.48
CA LEU A 153 -16.48 3.27 15.48
C LEU A 153 -17.56 3.76 16.44
N ASN A 154 -17.27 4.89 17.08
CA ASN A 154 -18.23 5.61 17.89
C ASN A 154 -19.33 6.19 17.00
N SER A 155 -20.61 5.88 17.26
CA SER A 155 -21.73 6.28 16.40
C SER A 155 -22.06 7.77 16.43
N THR A 156 -21.56 8.52 17.41
CA THR A 156 -21.83 9.96 17.60
C THR A 156 -20.89 10.86 16.84
N MET A 157 -19.73 10.35 16.44
CA MET A 157 -18.85 11.00 15.47
C MET A 157 -18.98 10.19 14.18
N ALA A 158 -19.18 10.82 13.02
CA ALA A 158 -19.02 10.10 11.76
C ALA A 158 -17.55 9.69 11.66
N GLY A 159 -17.22 8.52 12.23
CA GLY A 159 -15.86 8.12 12.49
C GLY A 159 -15.05 8.14 11.20
N THR A 160 -13.89 8.77 11.23
CA THR A 160 -13.10 8.94 10.00
C THR A 160 -12.30 7.67 9.74
N ILE A 161 -12.44 7.12 8.54
CA ILE A 161 -11.78 5.88 8.12
C ILE A 161 -10.69 6.25 7.11
N PHE A 162 -9.45 6.02 7.49
CA PHE A 162 -8.28 6.17 6.64
C PHE A 162 -7.71 4.81 6.26
N THR A 163 -7.06 4.73 5.10
CA THR A 163 -6.31 3.54 4.71
C THR A 163 -5.01 3.89 4.00
N VAL A 164 -3.99 3.06 4.24
CA VAL A 164 -2.75 3.03 3.45
C VAL A 164 -2.88 2.13 2.21
N ASN A 165 -3.97 1.38 2.08
CA ASN A 165 -4.17 0.46 0.97
C ASN A 165 -4.57 1.20 -0.31
N PHE A 166 -4.15 0.65 -1.44
CA PHE A 166 -4.58 1.11 -2.76
C PHE A 166 -5.84 0.38 -3.24
N ASP A 167 -6.08 -0.83 -2.73
CA ASP A 167 -7.27 -1.61 -3.02
C ASP A 167 -8.53 -0.92 -2.49
N LYS A 168 -9.65 -1.13 -3.17
CA LYS A 168 -10.95 -0.53 -2.84
C LYS A 168 -11.93 -1.58 -2.32
N LEU A 169 -11.41 -2.62 -1.63
CA LEU A 169 -12.20 -3.76 -1.19
C LEU A 169 -13.45 -3.35 -0.39
N LEU A 170 -13.34 -2.27 0.40
CA LEU A 170 -14.40 -1.82 1.30
C LEU A 170 -15.06 -0.50 0.87
N ASP A 171 -14.66 0.10 -0.25
CA ASP A 171 -15.11 1.44 -0.67
C ASP A 171 -16.61 1.51 -1.00
N ASN A 172 -17.21 0.39 -1.39
CA ASN A 172 -18.65 0.32 -1.66
C ASN A 172 -19.49 0.40 -0.38
N GLU A 173 -18.90 0.07 0.77
CA GLU A 173 -19.59 -0.08 2.05
C GLU A 173 -19.15 0.96 3.09
N LEU A 174 -17.94 1.49 2.93
CA LEU A 174 -17.28 2.44 3.82
C LEU A 174 -16.82 3.68 3.02
N SER A 175 -17.07 4.86 3.59
CA SER A 175 -16.43 6.09 3.12
C SER A 175 -14.98 6.11 3.60
N THR A 176 -14.08 5.56 2.77
CA THR A 176 -12.66 5.40 3.08
C THR A 176 -11.82 6.52 2.42
N ASN A 177 -10.94 7.11 3.23
CA ASN A 177 -9.96 8.11 2.81
C ASN A 177 -8.61 7.43 2.53
N HIS A 178 -8.18 7.39 1.27
CA HIS A 178 -6.95 6.70 0.86
C HIS A 178 -5.75 7.65 0.87
N ILE A 179 -4.94 7.54 1.92
CA ILE A 179 -3.88 8.51 2.18
C ILE A 179 -2.66 8.29 1.27
N HIS A 180 -2.53 7.10 0.67
CA HIS A 180 -1.47 6.78 -0.31
C HIS A 180 -2.02 6.59 -1.72
N GLY A 181 -3.23 7.07 -2.02
CA GLY A 181 -3.81 6.94 -3.36
C GLY A 181 -4.55 5.62 -3.58
N LYS A 182 -5.04 5.38 -4.80
CA LYS A 182 -5.89 4.23 -5.13
C LYS A 182 -5.45 3.54 -6.41
N PHE A 183 -5.65 2.23 -6.48
CA PHE A 183 -5.61 1.55 -7.76
C PHE A 183 -6.69 2.13 -8.69
N VAL A 184 -6.35 2.21 -9.97
CA VAL A 184 -7.23 2.81 -10.99
C VAL A 184 -7.87 1.69 -11.76
N THR A 185 -9.16 1.47 -11.54
CA THR A 185 -9.95 0.41 -12.17
C THR A 185 -11.38 0.89 -12.44
N PRO A 186 -12.00 0.48 -13.56
CA PRO A 186 -11.32 -0.06 -14.75
C PRO A 186 -10.45 1.02 -15.39
N HIS A 187 -9.30 0.64 -15.94
CA HIS A 187 -8.52 1.52 -16.81
C HIS A 187 -8.49 0.94 -18.23
N SER A 188 -8.67 1.80 -19.21
CA SER A 188 -8.43 1.45 -20.61
C SER A 188 -6.99 1.70 -21.01
N ASN A 189 -6.22 2.35 -20.12
CA ASN A 189 -5.07 3.13 -20.52
C ASN A 189 -3.99 3.40 -19.42
N PHE A 190 -2.70 3.19 -19.71
CA PHE A 190 -1.52 3.50 -18.88
C PHE A 190 -1.47 4.94 -18.37
N GLU A 191 -1.80 5.95 -19.20
CA GLU A 191 -1.82 7.35 -18.75
C GLU A 191 -2.87 7.58 -17.65
N GLN A 192 -3.93 6.77 -17.57
CA GLN A 192 -4.89 6.82 -16.45
C GLN A 192 -4.27 6.33 -15.14
N LEU A 193 -3.14 5.63 -15.17
CA LEU A 193 -2.41 5.24 -13.97
C LEU A 193 -1.49 6.35 -13.46
N ILE A 194 -1.23 7.36 -14.28
CA ILE A 194 -0.37 8.49 -13.97
C ILE A 194 -1.20 9.58 -13.29
N ALA A 195 -0.73 10.07 -12.15
CA ALA A 195 -1.29 11.23 -11.47
C ALA A 195 -0.85 12.53 -12.13
N TYR A 196 0.45 12.65 -12.45
CA TYR A 196 1.01 13.77 -13.19
C TYR A 196 2.39 13.42 -13.76
N HIS A 197 2.81 14.20 -14.75
CA HIS A 197 4.17 14.20 -15.28
C HIS A 197 5.00 15.33 -14.64
N TYR A 198 6.27 15.07 -14.35
CA TYR A 198 7.20 16.11 -13.91
C TYR A 198 7.65 16.95 -15.11
N GLU A 199 7.99 18.22 -14.88
CA GLU A 199 8.37 19.16 -15.94
C GLU A 199 9.70 18.78 -16.63
N GLU A 200 10.58 18.06 -15.92
CA GLU A 200 11.88 17.64 -16.42
C GLU A 200 11.91 16.13 -16.75
N GLY A 201 11.68 15.81 -18.03
CA GLY A 201 11.89 14.48 -18.63
C GLY A 201 10.70 13.51 -18.51
N ASP A 202 10.95 12.22 -18.82
CA ASP A 202 9.93 11.15 -18.84
C ASP A 202 9.57 10.63 -17.42
N LYS A 203 9.66 11.48 -16.40
CA LYS A 203 9.34 11.12 -15.02
C LYS A 203 7.87 11.44 -14.74
N PHE A 204 7.22 10.53 -14.04
CA PHE A 204 5.82 10.68 -13.65
C PHE A 204 5.58 10.13 -12.25
N GLU A 205 4.46 10.55 -11.68
CA GLU A 205 3.93 10.05 -10.41
C GLU A 205 2.71 9.16 -10.68
N TRP A 206 2.57 8.08 -9.92
CA TRP A 206 1.44 7.16 -10.03
C TRP A 206 0.22 7.71 -9.28
N ASN A 207 -0.97 7.19 -9.59
CA ASN A 207 -2.19 7.43 -8.79
C ASN A 207 -2.21 6.69 -7.43
N TYR A 208 -1.13 5.99 -7.10
CA TYR A 208 -0.92 5.24 -5.87
C TYR A 208 0.57 5.27 -5.48
N LEU A 209 0.85 5.52 -4.21
CA LEU A 209 2.18 5.85 -3.67
C LEU A 209 2.87 4.62 -3.08
N PHE A 210 3.60 3.90 -3.92
CA PHE A 210 4.62 2.96 -3.46
C PHE A 210 5.90 3.69 -3.07
N GLY A 211 6.54 3.36 -1.96
CA GLY A 211 7.79 4.01 -1.54
C GLY A 211 8.76 3.12 -0.78
N ALA A 212 10.01 3.56 -0.72
CA ALA A 212 11.13 2.91 -0.06
C ALA A 212 11.31 3.31 1.42
N GLY A 213 10.68 4.42 1.85
CA GLY A 213 10.82 4.94 3.20
C GLY A 213 9.97 6.18 3.49
N GLY A 214 9.81 6.52 4.78
CA GLY A 214 8.92 7.59 5.22
C GLY A 214 9.30 8.98 4.66
N MET A 215 10.58 9.32 4.61
CA MET A 215 11.02 10.62 4.07
C MET A 215 10.72 10.77 2.58
N GLU A 216 10.99 9.73 1.79
CA GLU A 216 10.73 9.73 0.34
C GLU A 216 9.23 9.82 0.05
N LYS A 217 8.40 9.06 0.78
CA LYS A 217 6.94 9.17 0.71
C LYS A 217 6.45 10.57 1.08
N LEU A 218 6.98 11.19 2.15
CA LEU A 218 6.60 12.53 2.56
C LEU A 218 6.90 13.58 1.46
N CYS A 219 8.11 13.56 0.89
CA CYS A 219 8.47 14.48 -0.19
C CYS A 219 7.51 14.37 -1.37
N ARG A 220 7.17 13.13 -1.77
CA ARG A 220 6.22 12.88 -2.87
C ARG A 220 4.81 13.34 -2.52
N ILE A 221 4.33 13.09 -1.29
CA ILE A 221 3.03 13.57 -0.79
C ILE A 221 2.94 15.10 -0.84
N THR A 222 4.02 15.81 -0.50
CA THR A 222 4.09 17.27 -0.62
C THR A 222 3.95 17.73 -2.07
N GLU A 223 4.61 17.07 -3.03
CA GLU A 223 4.47 17.40 -4.45
C GLU A 223 3.08 17.06 -5.00
N ILE A 224 2.52 15.92 -4.61
CA ILE A 224 1.13 15.52 -4.94
C ILE A 224 0.14 16.57 -4.42
N SER A 225 0.34 17.07 -3.19
CA SER A 225 -0.51 18.12 -2.59
C SER A 225 -0.51 19.41 -3.38
N LYS A 226 0.67 19.89 -3.80
CA LYS A 226 0.81 21.11 -4.62
C LYS A 226 0.04 21.01 -5.94
N ARG A 227 -0.08 19.80 -6.48
CA ARG A 227 -0.75 19.50 -7.77
C ARG A 227 -2.21 19.08 -7.62
N GLN A 228 -2.73 18.98 -6.40
CA GLN A 228 -4.13 18.65 -6.09
C GLN A 228 -4.64 17.37 -6.77
N CYS A 229 -3.84 16.29 -6.71
CA CYS A 229 -4.20 15.04 -7.37
C CYS A 229 -5.43 14.38 -6.70
N PRO A 230 -6.55 14.14 -7.41
CA PRO A 230 -7.83 13.77 -6.81
C PRO A 230 -7.89 12.34 -6.28
N ASN A 231 -6.96 11.47 -6.66
CA ASN A 231 -6.92 10.08 -6.20
C ASN A 231 -6.33 9.92 -4.79
N TYR A 232 -5.81 10.99 -4.19
CA TYR A 232 -5.20 10.98 -2.87
C TYR A 232 -6.04 11.76 -1.86
N ASP A 233 -6.38 11.16 -0.73
CA ASP A 233 -6.93 11.88 0.42
C ASP A 233 -5.80 12.40 1.30
N LEU A 234 -5.42 13.65 1.09
CA LEU A 234 -4.29 14.27 1.76
C LEU A 234 -4.66 15.04 3.04
N ALA A 235 -5.95 15.07 3.41
CA ALA A 235 -6.40 15.73 4.63
C ALA A 235 -5.71 15.11 5.86
N PHE A 236 -5.47 13.80 5.84
CA PHE A 236 -4.71 13.11 6.88
C PHE A 236 -3.37 13.80 7.18
N PHE A 237 -2.63 14.26 6.15
CA PHE A 237 -1.29 14.83 6.30
C PHE A 237 -1.30 16.34 6.54
N PHE A 238 -2.22 17.08 5.92
CA PHE A 238 -2.15 18.54 5.85
C PHE A 238 -3.27 19.29 6.59
N ASP A 239 -4.35 18.63 7.01
CA ASP A 239 -5.39 19.32 7.78
C ASP A 239 -4.95 19.53 9.23
N GLU A 240 -4.53 20.74 9.59
CA GLU A 240 -4.10 21.08 10.95
C GLU A 240 -5.20 20.91 12.01
N LYS A 241 -6.47 20.92 11.59
CA LYS A 241 -7.64 20.79 12.47
C LYS A 241 -8.13 19.34 12.59
N LEU A 242 -7.48 18.40 11.91
CA LEU A 242 -7.83 16.99 11.99
C LEU A 242 -7.77 16.51 13.44
N ALA A 243 -8.89 16.00 13.93
CA ALA A 243 -9.00 15.39 15.26
C ALA A 243 -9.36 13.92 15.10
N LEU A 244 -8.41 13.03 15.40
CA LEU A 244 -8.58 11.58 15.37
C LEU A 244 -9.08 11.02 16.70
N GLY A 245 -9.01 11.79 17.79
CA GLY A 245 -9.47 11.35 19.12
C GLY A 245 -8.80 10.05 19.57
N HIS A 246 -9.60 9.00 19.79
CA HIS A 246 -9.12 7.63 19.97
C HIS A 246 -9.01 6.92 18.61
N LEU A 247 -7.77 6.80 18.11
CA LEU A 247 -7.45 6.13 16.86
C LEU A 247 -7.20 4.63 17.04
N LEU A 248 -7.83 3.78 16.23
CA LEU A 248 -7.40 2.40 16.01
C LEU A 248 -6.53 2.31 14.75
N ILE A 249 -5.34 1.72 14.85
CA ILE A 249 -4.50 1.34 13.72
C ILE A 249 -4.57 -0.18 13.55
N PHE A 250 -5.15 -0.64 12.44
CA PHE A 250 -5.38 -2.07 12.17
C PHE A 250 -4.66 -2.53 10.90
N GLY A 251 -3.76 -3.51 10.99
CA GLY A 251 -3.16 -4.09 9.78
C GLY A 251 -2.14 -3.22 9.04
N VAL A 252 -1.71 -2.09 9.62
CA VAL A 252 -0.61 -1.28 9.07
C VAL A 252 0.71 -1.86 9.54
N ALA A 253 1.54 -2.34 8.62
CA ALA A 253 2.86 -2.86 8.93
C ALA A 253 3.85 -1.69 8.98
N PHE A 254 4.14 -1.15 10.17
CA PHE A 254 5.23 -0.18 10.38
C PHE A 254 6.61 -0.85 10.27
N SER A 255 6.86 -1.44 9.11
CA SER A 255 8.02 -2.28 8.85
C SER A 255 9.29 -1.46 8.85
N ALA A 256 10.37 -2.09 9.32
CA ALA A 256 11.68 -1.49 9.19
C ALA A 256 12.10 -1.34 7.72
N THR A 257 12.81 -0.26 7.40
CA THR A 257 13.48 -0.13 6.10
C THR A 257 14.67 -1.09 6.03
N GLU A 258 14.92 -1.72 4.87
CA GLU A 258 15.97 -2.75 4.75
C GLU A 258 17.36 -2.20 4.42
N TYR A 259 17.46 -1.08 3.70
CA TYR A 259 18.78 -0.50 3.36
C TYR A 259 19.44 0.26 4.52
N MET A 260 18.68 0.62 5.57
CA MET A 260 19.14 1.56 6.60
C MET A 260 19.77 0.90 7.83
N LYS A 261 19.80 -0.43 7.95
CA LYS A 261 20.51 -1.10 9.08
C LYS A 261 21.98 -0.67 9.17
N GLU A 262 22.61 -0.39 8.03
CA GLU A 262 24.00 0.10 7.94
C GLU A 262 24.13 1.59 8.30
N LEU A 263 23.13 2.42 7.96
CA LEU A 263 23.08 3.86 8.24
C LEU A 263 22.66 4.17 9.68
N HIS A 264 21.91 3.29 10.34
CA HIS A 264 21.44 3.45 11.72
C HIS A 264 22.58 3.68 12.73
N ASN A 265 23.77 3.14 12.46
CA ASN A 265 24.97 3.37 13.28
C ASN A 265 25.58 4.76 13.07
N VAL A 266 25.34 5.39 11.92
CA VAL A 266 25.85 6.71 11.54
C VAL A 266 24.83 7.82 11.85
N THR A 267 23.53 7.51 11.74
CA THR A 267 22.42 8.47 11.84
C THR A 267 21.78 8.54 13.21
N SER A 268 22.26 7.80 14.21
CA SER A 268 21.80 7.85 15.61
C SER A 268 21.89 9.25 16.24
N LYS A 269 22.58 10.20 15.60
CA LYS A 269 22.68 11.61 15.98
C LYS A 269 21.55 12.52 15.45
N TYR A 270 20.61 12.02 14.64
CA TYR A 270 19.54 12.83 14.05
C TYR A 270 18.18 12.57 14.71
N ASP A 271 17.47 13.64 15.08
CA ASP A 271 16.18 13.66 15.81
C ASP A 271 14.97 13.02 15.08
N ASN A 272 15.17 12.36 13.95
CA ASN A 272 14.12 11.88 13.04
C ASN A 272 14.26 10.39 12.70
N THR A 273 14.61 9.56 13.69
CA THR A 273 14.88 8.12 13.52
C THR A 273 13.71 7.35 12.89
N PHE A 274 12.46 7.68 13.21
CA PHE A 274 11.30 6.97 12.65
C PHE A 274 11.11 7.21 11.14
N TYR A 275 11.50 8.37 10.59
CA TYR A 275 11.46 8.62 9.14
C TYR A 275 12.43 7.73 8.36
N ILE A 276 13.54 7.39 9.02
CA ILE A 276 14.64 6.62 8.46
C ILE A 276 14.37 5.13 8.63
N ASN A 277 13.91 4.74 9.81
CA ASN A 277 13.81 3.35 10.23
C ASN A 277 12.50 2.69 9.82
N CYS A 278 11.48 3.43 9.36
CA CYS A 278 10.17 2.88 9.03
C CYS A 278 9.77 3.23 7.59
N VAL A 279 9.24 2.23 6.86
CA VAL A 279 8.68 2.43 5.50
C VAL A 279 7.60 3.51 5.51
N ASP A 280 6.75 3.51 6.55
CA ASP A 280 5.67 4.48 6.73
C ASP A 280 5.95 5.49 7.86
N GLY A 281 7.22 5.88 8.01
CA GLY A 281 7.64 6.84 9.03
C GLY A 281 6.96 8.21 8.94
N HIS A 282 6.46 8.61 7.77
CA HIS A 282 5.68 9.83 7.59
C HIS A 282 4.32 9.79 8.30
N ILE A 283 3.69 8.61 8.40
CA ILE A 283 2.48 8.42 9.19
C ILE A 283 2.80 8.60 10.67
N VAL A 284 3.90 8.00 11.14
CA VAL A 284 4.35 8.17 12.54
C VAL A 284 4.60 9.64 12.86
N SER A 285 5.28 10.37 11.96
CA SER A 285 5.48 11.81 12.14
C SER A 285 4.17 12.56 12.27
N ARG A 286 3.18 12.20 11.45
CA ARG A 286 1.89 12.87 11.46
C ARG A 286 1.14 12.61 12.77
N LEU A 287 1.20 11.39 13.29
CA LEU A 287 0.64 11.05 14.61
C LEU A 287 1.30 11.84 15.74
N VAL A 288 2.63 12.04 15.68
CA VAL A 288 3.35 12.90 16.65
C VAL A 288 2.83 14.34 16.60
N ALA A 289 2.65 14.91 15.41
CA ALA A 289 2.11 16.26 15.25
C ALA A 289 0.67 16.36 15.80
N LEU A 290 -0.18 15.40 15.48
CA LEU A 290 -1.57 15.35 15.95
C LEU A 290 -1.65 15.23 17.48
N LYS A 291 -0.78 14.44 18.11
CA LYS A 291 -0.68 14.38 19.57
C LYS A 291 -0.32 15.74 20.16
N ARG A 292 0.71 16.41 19.61
CA ARG A 292 1.16 17.73 20.10
C ARG A 292 0.07 18.78 20.01
N ASN A 293 -0.76 18.72 18.98
CA ASN A 293 -1.85 19.68 18.76
C ASN A 293 -3.16 19.27 19.47
N GLY A 294 -3.17 18.18 20.25
CA GLY A 294 -4.36 17.70 20.95
C GLY A 294 -5.39 17.00 20.08
N GLY A 295 -5.13 16.82 18.78
CA GLY A 295 -6.00 16.09 17.85
C GLY A 295 -5.99 14.58 18.04
N LEU A 296 -5.04 14.04 18.80
CA LEU A 296 -4.90 12.61 19.08
C LEU A 296 -4.69 12.36 20.57
N SER A 297 -5.66 11.72 21.23
CA SER A 297 -5.67 11.52 22.68
C SER A 297 -5.28 10.09 23.08
N LYS A 298 -5.67 9.10 22.26
CA LYS A 298 -5.36 7.68 22.49
C LYS A 298 -5.15 6.97 21.16
N MET A 299 -4.28 5.96 21.17
CA MET A 299 -4.05 5.06 20.05
C MET A 299 -4.19 3.62 20.51
N THR A 300 -4.77 2.78 19.65
CA THR A 300 -4.68 1.33 19.77
C THR A 300 -4.05 0.79 18.50
N ILE A 301 -2.99 -0.02 18.62
CA ILE A 301 -2.30 -0.61 17.47
C ILE A 301 -2.44 -2.12 17.53
N THR A 302 -2.84 -2.73 16.41
CA THR A 302 -2.86 -4.18 16.29
C THR A 302 -1.52 -4.75 15.85
N TYR A 303 -1.12 -5.87 16.43
CA TYR A 303 0.03 -6.68 15.99
C TYR A 303 -0.40 -8.12 15.63
N TYR A 304 0.38 -8.77 14.76
CA TYR A 304 0.12 -10.16 14.31
C TYR A 304 1.09 -11.16 14.93
N CYS A 305 2.27 -10.71 15.34
CA CYS A 305 3.27 -11.54 15.99
C CYS A 305 4.09 -10.73 17.01
N GLU A 306 4.83 -11.43 17.87
CA GLU A 306 5.69 -10.79 18.88
C GLU A 306 6.77 -9.89 18.26
N ALA A 307 7.28 -10.24 17.08
CA ALA A 307 8.27 -9.41 16.39
C ALA A 307 7.67 -8.04 16.00
N ASP A 308 6.43 -7.99 15.54
CA ASP A 308 5.72 -6.73 15.27
C ASP A 308 5.54 -5.94 16.56
N LEU A 309 5.11 -6.60 17.65
CA LEU A 309 4.90 -5.95 18.94
C LEU A 309 6.18 -5.27 19.44
N VAL A 310 7.31 -5.99 19.43
CA VAL A 310 8.62 -5.44 19.84
C VAL A 310 9.02 -4.26 18.96
N ASN A 311 8.85 -4.38 17.64
CA ASN A 311 9.15 -3.31 16.70
C ASN A 311 8.29 -2.05 16.97
N TYR A 312 6.97 -2.22 17.14
CA TYR A 312 6.05 -1.12 17.40
C TYR A 312 6.35 -0.45 18.75
N GLN A 313 6.59 -1.24 19.80
CA GLN A 313 6.97 -0.70 21.11
C GLN A 313 8.24 0.16 21.03
N SER A 314 9.24 -0.27 20.27
CA SER A 314 10.43 0.54 20.04
C SER A 314 10.12 1.82 19.28
N LEU A 315 9.47 1.70 18.12
CA LEU A 315 9.14 2.82 17.25
C LEU A 315 8.32 3.91 17.95
N PHE A 316 7.26 3.52 18.66
CA PHE A 316 6.36 4.47 19.33
C PHE A 316 6.93 5.01 20.64
N ARG A 317 7.86 4.30 21.29
CA ARG A 317 8.65 4.87 22.39
C ARG A 317 9.58 5.96 21.86
N ASP A 318 10.33 5.68 20.80
CA ASP A 318 11.30 6.61 20.22
C ASP A 318 10.60 7.84 19.61
N ALA A 319 9.38 7.67 19.07
CA ALA A 319 8.54 8.77 18.61
C ALA A 319 7.86 9.58 19.74
N GLY A 320 8.02 9.19 21.02
CA GLY A 320 7.38 9.86 22.16
C GLY A 320 5.86 9.66 22.23
N LEU A 321 5.33 8.57 21.67
CA LEU A 321 3.92 8.21 21.63
C LEU A 321 3.53 7.17 22.70
N SER A 322 4.50 6.54 23.39
CA SER A 322 4.28 5.45 24.37
C SER A 322 3.18 5.71 25.40
N GLY A 323 3.05 6.93 25.92
CA GLY A 323 2.04 7.29 26.93
C GLY A 323 0.58 7.28 26.45
N ILE A 324 0.33 7.14 25.15
CA ILE A 324 -1.04 7.12 24.59
C ILE A 324 -1.36 5.85 23.79
N VAL A 325 -0.41 4.92 23.65
CA VAL A 325 -0.55 3.73 22.79
C VAL A 325 -0.89 2.49 23.61
N GLU A 326 -1.94 1.80 23.20
CA GLU A 326 -2.33 0.47 23.65
C GLU A 326 -2.05 -0.54 22.54
N TYR A 327 -1.49 -1.70 22.88
CA TYR A 327 -1.20 -2.76 21.91
C TYR A 327 -2.19 -3.91 22.07
N LYS A 328 -2.78 -4.37 20.96
CA LYS A 328 -3.69 -5.53 20.95
C LYS A 328 -3.31 -6.52 19.88
N HIS A 329 -3.46 -7.81 20.16
CA HIS A 329 -3.36 -8.81 19.11
C HIS A 329 -4.54 -8.63 18.12
N CYS A 330 -4.29 -8.76 16.82
CA CYS A 330 -5.29 -8.47 15.78
C CYS A 330 -6.58 -9.28 15.91
N SER A 331 -6.49 -10.55 16.34
CA SER A 331 -7.62 -11.46 16.57
C SER A 331 -8.59 -11.02 17.67
N VAL A 332 -8.19 -10.07 18.53
CA VAL A 332 -9.02 -9.56 19.63
C VAL A 332 -9.91 -8.40 19.17
N VAL A 333 -9.54 -7.72 18.07
CA VAL A 333 -10.20 -6.47 17.65
C VAL A 333 -11.26 -6.72 16.60
N ILE A 334 -10.88 -7.41 15.53
CA ILE A 334 -11.82 -7.92 14.52
C ILE A 334 -11.72 -9.44 14.68
N PRO A 335 -12.72 -10.10 15.30
CA PRO A 335 -12.69 -11.54 15.52
C PRO A 335 -12.81 -12.32 14.22
#